data_AF-A0A1G2F9G4-F1
#
_entry.id   AF-A0A1G2F9G4-F1
#
_cell.length_a   1.000
_cell.length_b   1.000
_cell.length_c   1.000
_cell.angle_alpha   90.00
_cell.angle_beta   90.00
_cell.angle_gamma   90.00
#
_symmetry.space_group_name_H-M   'P 1'
#
loop_
_entity.id
_entity.type
_entity.pdbx_description
1 polymer ?
#
loop_
_entity_poly.entity_id
_entity_poly.type
_entity_poly.pdbx_seq_one_letter_code
_entity_poly.pdbx_strand_id
1 'polypeptide(L)'
;MIFLALQMLGLKSFRRFQFTAPKILTRYIADPKNFSGKYMPFLLGALTFFLPCGFTITAQGLALLSGNFFQGALIMLFFALGTLPALLVIGLTSVKFSSNHHLSAQFLKVAGILVLFFAVFNINNQLNVLGISAFSNFSTIFTKQNLTDNNNPADDKDLPPIINGQQILKMNASATGYDPRYLKVRANVPVRWEITDIGTGGCTNAIISKSLFSGQIDKAQPN
;
A
#
# COMPACT_ATOMS: atom_id res chain seq x y z
N MET A 1 -5.93 12.27 1.19
CA MET A 1 -6.07 11.65 2.54
C MET A 1 -5.83 12.63 3.68
N ILE A 2 -4.69 13.35 3.72
CA ILE A 2 -4.34 14.29 4.82
C ILE A 2 -5.42 15.38 5.03
N PHE A 3 -5.88 16.02 3.96
CA PHE A 3 -6.90 17.06 4.02
C PHE A 3 -8.22 16.57 4.65
N LEU A 4 -8.66 15.34 4.31
CA LEU A 4 -9.85 14.70 4.90
C LEU A 4 -9.65 14.33 6.38
N ALA A 5 -8.45 13.87 6.74
CA ALA A 5 -8.09 13.54 8.12
C ALA A 5 -8.12 14.78 9.04
N LEU A 6 -7.56 15.90 8.58
CA LEU A 6 -7.59 17.18 9.31
C LEU A 6 -9.01 17.72 9.48
N GLN A 7 -9.89 17.48 8.50
CA GLN A 7 -11.31 17.83 8.60
C GLN A 7 -12.03 16.99 9.67
N MET A 8 -11.79 15.67 9.69
CA MET A 8 -12.35 14.78 10.71
C MET A 8 -11.85 15.08 12.13
N LEU A 9 -10.63 15.59 12.27
CA LEU A 9 -10.06 16.03 13.54
C LEU A 9 -10.70 17.33 14.08
N GLY A 10 -11.46 18.04 13.25
CA GLY A 10 -12.33 19.13 13.68
C GLY A 10 -11.65 20.50 13.82
N LEU A 11 -10.45 20.69 13.26
CA LEU A 11 -9.74 21.98 13.27
C LEU A 11 -10.57 23.08 12.59
N LYS A 12 -10.95 24.12 13.33
CA LYS A 12 -11.84 25.21 12.86
C LYS A 12 -11.32 25.91 11.58
N SER A 13 -10.00 26.06 11.41
CA SER A 13 -9.42 26.71 10.21
C SER A 13 -9.64 25.91 8.92
N PHE A 14 -9.59 24.58 8.98
CA PHE A 14 -9.74 23.71 7.80
C PHE A 14 -11.19 23.30 7.54
N ARG A 15 -12.08 23.50 8.53
CA ARG A 15 -13.53 23.30 8.37
C ARG A 15 -14.18 24.36 7.48
N ARG A 16 -13.46 25.40 7.03
CA ARG A 16 -13.97 26.49 6.18
C ARG A 16 -13.87 26.20 4.67
N PHE A 17 -12.97 25.29 4.27
CA PHE A 17 -12.80 24.83 2.88
C PHE A 17 -13.52 23.48 2.66
N GLN A 18 -14.82 23.48 2.95
CA GLN A 18 -15.67 22.32 2.71
C GLN A 18 -15.96 22.26 1.21
N PHE A 19 -15.25 21.42 0.45
CA PHE A 19 -15.77 20.92 -0.82
C PHE A 19 -16.91 19.93 -0.53
N THR A 20 -17.94 20.40 0.16
CA THR A 20 -19.20 19.68 0.28
C THR A 20 -19.86 19.78 -1.08
N ALA A 21 -20.20 18.64 -1.69
CA ALA A 21 -20.95 18.59 -2.93
C ALA A 21 -22.14 19.56 -2.81
N PRO A 22 -22.37 20.45 -3.81
CA PRO A 22 -23.37 21.50 -3.70
C PRO A 22 -24.70 20.91 -3.28
N LYS A 23 -25.40 21.59 -2.36
CA LYS A 23 -26.67 21.12 -1.75
C LYS A 23 -27.72 20.68 -2.78
N ILE A 24 -27.62 21.14 -4.02
CA ILE A 24 -28.45 20.76 -5.16
C ILE A 24 -28.19 19.30 -5.57
N LEU A 25 -26.93 18.89 -5.67
CA LEU A 25 -26.55 17.54 -6.10
C LEU A 25 -26.84 16.52 -5.00
N THR A 26 -26.54 16.88 -3.74
CA THR A 26 -26.88 16.05 -2.58
C THR A 26 -28.39 15.95 -2.35
N ARG A 27 -29.17 17.01 -2.58
CA ARG A 27 -30.64 16.93 -2.51
C ARG A 27 -31.25 16.08 -3.63
N TYR A 28 -30.68 16.09 -4.83
CA TYR A 28 -31.18 15.25 -5.93
C TYR A 28 -30.87 13.76 -5.74
N ILE A 29 -29.71 13.45 -5.14
CA ILE A 29 -29.27 12.07 -4.87
C ILE A 29 -29.84 11.53 -3.55
N ALA A 30 -30.05 12.38 -2.55
CA ALA A 30 -30.57 11.99 -1.23
C ALA A 30 -32.09 12.17 -1.06
N ASP A 31 -32.83 12.61 -2.09
CA ASP A 31 -34.30 12.66 -2.04
C ASP A 31 -34.87 11.31 -2.49
N PRO A 32 -35.31 10.44 -1.56
CA PRO A 32 -35.79 9.09 -1.85
C PRO A 32 -37.08 9.08 -2.70
N LYS A 33 -37.67 10.25 -2.97
CA LYS A 33 -38.94 10.39 -3.68
C LYS A 33 -38.82 10.53 -5.21
N ASN A 34 -37.66 10.96 -5.75
CA ASN A 34 -37.49 11.18 -7.19
C ASN A 34 -36.47 10.24 -7.86
N PHE A 35 -35.45 9.79 -7.13
CA PHE A 35 -34.49 8.80 -7.64
C PHE A 35 -34.78 7.45 -6.99
N SER A 36 -35.49 6.59 -7.73
CA SER A 36 -35.85 5.24 -7.30
C SER A 36 -34.61 4.56 -6.69
N GLY A 37 -34.65 4.25 -5.39
CA GLY A 37 -33.52 3.71 -4.62
C GLY A 37 -32.88 2.44 -5.19
N LYS A 38 -33.46 1.87 -6.25
CA LYS A 38 -32.97 0.73 -7.01
C LYS A 38 -31.69 0.98 -7.81
N TYR A 39 -31.47 2.18 -8.37
CA TYR A 39 -30.28 2.46 -9.21
C TYR A 39 -29.12 3.16 -8.47
N MET A 40 -29.39 3.69 -7.28
CA MET A 40 -28.39 4.31 -6.41
C MET A 40 -27.18 3.41 -6.09
N PRO A 41 -27.34 2.12 -5.68
CA PRO A 41 -26.19 1.26 -5.40
C PRO A 41 -25.32 0.99 -6.63
N PHE A 42 -25.93 0.94 -7.82
CA PHE A 42 -25.19 0.75 -9.06
C PHE A 42 -24.33 1.98 -9.39
N LEU A 43 -24.89 3.18 -9.25
CA LEU A 43 -24.18 4.43 -9.51
C LEU A 43 -23.06 4.69 -8.49
N LEU A 44 -23.29 4.42 -7.20
CA LEU A 44 -22.25 4.48 -6.17
C LEU A 44 -21.16 3.41 -6.39
N GLY A 45 -21.53 2.22 -6.83
CA GLY A 45 -20.59 1.17 -7.22
C GLY A 45 -19.69 1.63 -8.37
N ALA A 46 -20.27 2.22 -9.42
CA ALA A 46 -19.52 2.80 -10.53
C ALA A 46 -18.59 3.95 -10.08
N LEU A 47 -19.05 4.80 -9.16
CA LEU A 47 -18.22 5.88 -8.60
C LEU A 47 -17.03 5.37 -7.79
N THR A 48 -17.14 4.17 -7.20
CA THR A 48 -16.06 3.54 -6.42
C THR A 48 -14.86 3.18 -7.31
N PHE A 49 -15.05 3.01 -8.61
CA PHE A 49 -13.96 2.86 -9.57
C PHE A 49 -13.08 4.12 -9.67
N PHE A 50 -13.67 5.31 -9.52
CA PHE A 50 -12.95 6.59 -9.51
C PHE A 50 -12.35 6.93 -8.14
N LEU A 51 -12.83 6.29 -7.07
CA LEU A 51 -12.30 6.43 -5.72
C LEU A 51 -11.71 5.09 -5.22
N PRO A 52 -10.70 4.52 -5.90
CA PRO A 52 -10.12 3.27 -5.47
C PRO A 52 -9.43 3.45 -4.11
N CYS A 53 -9.80 2.65 -3.12
CA CYS A 53 -9.10 2.56 -1.86
C CYS A 53 -8.01 1.48 -1.96
N GLY A 54 -6.91 1.61 -1.18
CA GLY A 54 -5.73 0.75 -1.32
C GLY A 54 -6.03 -0.75 -1.28
N PHE A 55 -7.00 -1.17 -0.47
CA PHE A 55 -7.45 -2.56 -0.38
C PHE A 55 -8.17 -3.05 -1.66
N THR A 56 -8.90 -2.18 -2.34
CA THR A 56 -9.49 -2.50 -3.64
C THR A 56 -8.44 -2.52 -4.75
N ILE A 57 -7.39 -1.69 -4.68
CA ILE A 57 -6.29 -1.70 -5.65
C ILE A 57 -5.56 -3.04 -5.65
N THR A 58 -5.30 -3.62 -4.47
CA THR A 58 -4.63 -4.93 -4.38
C THR A 58 -5.50 -6.05 -4.94
N ALA A 59 -6.80 -6.06 -4.64
CA ALA A 59 -7.75 -7.02 -5.20
C ALA A 59 -7.86 -6.89 -6.73
N GLN A 60 -7.90 -5.66 -7.26
CA GLN A 60 -7.90 -5.40 -8.71
C GLN A 60 -6.62 -5.87 -9.37
N GLY A 61 -5.46 -5.67 -8.71
CA GLY A 61 -4.18 -6.20 -9.17
C GLY A 61 -4.18 -7.72 -9.26
N LEU A 62 -4.70 -8.42 -8.25
CA LEU A 62 -4.83 -9.88 -8.26
C LEU A 62 -5.76 -10.38 -9.36
N ALA A 63 -6.90 -9.70 -9.57
CA ALA A 63 -7.82 -10.03 -10.65
C ALA A 63 -7.16 -9.85 -12.03
N LEU A 64 -6.33 -8.81 -12.21
CA LEU A 64 -5.58 -8.58 -13.45
C LEU A 64 -4.49 -9.63 -13.68
N LEU A 65 -3.75 -10.01 -12.63
CA LEU A 65 -2.72 -11.04 -12.69
C LEU A 65 -3.27 -12.43 -13.03
N SER A 66 -4.55 -12.67 -12.73
CA SER A 66 -5.21 -13.94 -13.03
C SER A 66 -5.35 -14.25 -14.52
N GLY A 67 -5.20 -13.27 -15.41
CA GLY A 67 -5.18 -13.46 -16.87
C GLY A 67 -6.49 -13.93 -17.53
N ASN A 68 -7.49 -14.39 -16.76
CA ASN A 68 -8.78 -14.88 -17.25
C ASN A 68 -9.94 -14.09 -16.64
N PHE A 69 -10.90 -13.68 -17.48
CA PHE A 69 -12.11 -12.96 -17.07
C PHE A 69 -12.91 -13.69 -15.98
N PHE A 70 -13.07 -15.00 -16.11
CA PHE A 70 -13.88 -15.79 -15.18
C PHE A 70 -13.24 -15.87 -13.78
N GLN A 71 -11.92 -16.03 -13.75
CA GLN A 71 -11.16 -16.14 -12.50
C GLN A 71 -11.05 -14.76 -11.80
N GLY A 72 -10.86 -13.67 -12.57
CA GLY A 72 -10.94 -12.31 -12.05
C GLY A 72 -12.32 -11.97 -11.48
N ALA A 73 -13.40 -12.40 -12.14
CA ALA A 73 -14.78 -12.21 -11.65
C ALA A 73 -15.02 -12.94 -10.32
N LEU A 74 -14.54 -14.19 -10.20
CA LEU A 74 -14.60 -14.97 -8.95
C LEU A 74 -13.84 -14.26 -7.82
N ILE A 75 -12.61 -13.80 -8.06
CA ILE A 75 -11.79 -13.08 -7.07
C ILE A 75 -12.55 -11.84 -6.55
N MET A 76 -13.13 -11.05 -7.45
CA MET A 76 -13.92 -9.87 -7.08
C MET A 76 -15.20 -10.21 -6.34
N LEU A 77 -15.85 -11.32 -6.69
CA LEU A 77 -17.05 -11.80 -6.02
C LEU A 77 -16.75 -12.23 -4.58
N PHE A 78 -15.68 -13.00 -4.36
CA PHE A 78 -15.24 -13.38 -3.02
C PHE A 78 -14.79 -12.18 -2.19
N PHE A 79 -14.12 -11.20 -2.80
CA PHE A 79 -13.78 -9.95 -2.15
C PHE A 79 -15.01 -9.16 -1.71
N ALA A 80 -16.02 -9.04 -2.59
CA ALA A 80 -17.27 -8.36 -2.28
C ALA A 80 -18.03 -9.09 -1.17
N LEU A 81 -18.15 -10.42 -1.24
CA LEU A 81 -18.77 -11.24 -0.19
C LEU A 81 -18.02 -11.16 1.15
N GLY A 82 -16.68 -11.11 1.13
CA GLY A 82 -15.88 -11.00 2.35
C GLY A 82 -15.95 -9.63 3.02
N THR A 83 -16.11 -8.56 2.24
CA THR A 83 -16.23 -7.19 2.77
C THR A 83 -17.65 -6.79 3.15
N LEU A 84 -18.66 -7.42 2.53
CA LEU A 84 -20.08 -7.20 2.82
C LEU A 84 -20.41 -7.26 4.32
N PRO A 85 -20.06 -8.30 5.10
CA PRO A 85 -20.41 -8.37 6.52
C PRO A 85 -19.74 -7.26 7.34
N ALA A 86 -18.48 -6.92 7.06
CA ALA A 86 -17.79 -5.83 7.74
C ALA A 86 -18.44 -4.48 7.46
N LEU A 87 -18.75 -4.18 6.19
CA LEU A 87 -19.43 -2.95 5.79
C LEU A 87 -20.85 -2.88 6.35
N LEU A 88 -21.56 -4.00 6.44
CA LEU A 88 -22.89 -4.08 7.03
C LEU A 88 -22.86 -3.75 8.53
N VAL A 89 -21.91 -4.31 9.29
CA VAL A 89 -21.72 -3.98 10.70
C VAL A 89 -21.40 -2.51 10.91
N ILE A 90 -20.53 -1.94 10.07
CA ILE A 90 -20.17 -0.51 10.12
C ILE A 90 -21.40 0.35 9.79
N GLY A 91 -22.19 -0.03 8.78
CA GLY A 91 -23.39 0.67 8.37
C GLY A 91 -24.46 0.68 9.45
N LEU A 92 -24.79 -0.49 10.03
CA LEU A 92 -25.77 -0.61 11.11
C LEU A 92 -25.33 0.14 12.37
N THR A 93 -24.04 0.05 12.72
CA THR A 93 -23.46 0.81 13.84
C THR A 93 -23.56 2.32 13.56
N SER A 94 -23.24 2.76 12.34
CA SER A 94 -23.32 4.18 11.97
C SER A 94 -24.73 4.76 12.09
N VAL A 95 -25.76 4.01 11.67
CA VAL A 95 -27.17 4.42 11.82
C VAL A 95 -27.55 4.56 13.29
N LYS A 96 -27.18 3.58 14.13
CA LYS A 96 -27.47 3.61 15.56
C LYS A 96 -26.72 4.74 16.29
N PHE A 97 -25.50 5.03 15.86
CA PHE A 97 -24.62 6.03 16.44
C PHE A 97 -24.95 7.47 16.01
N SER A 98 -25.58 7.63 14.83
CA SER A 98 -26.11 8.92 14.36
C SER A 98 -27.19 9.50 15.29
N SER A 99 -27.82 8.69 16.14
CA SER A 99 -28.79 9.17 17.14
C SER A 99 -28.12 9.90 18.32
N ASN A 100 -26.82 9.69 18.57
CA ASN A 100 -26.09 10.29 19.69
C ASN A 100 -24.94 11.17 19.18
N HIS A 101 -25.20 12.48 19.11
CA HIS A 101 -24.29 13.49 18.54
C HIS A 101 -22.88 13.49 19.17
N HIS A 102 -22.79 13.22 20.49
CA HIS A 102 -21.52 13.21 21.22
C HIS A 102 -20.61 12.05 20.80
N LEU A 103 -21.18 10.87 20.60
CA LEU A 103 -20.42 9.68 20.24
C LEU A 103 -19.94 9.78 18.78
N SER A 104 -20.80 10.24 17.85
CA SER A 104 -20.45 10.50 16.44
C SER A 104 -19.20 11.37 16.30
N ALA A 105 -19.12 12.44 17.09
CA ALA A 105 -17.97 13.32 17.11
C ALA A 105 -16.68 12.65 17.62
N GLN A 106 -16.78 11.74 18.59
CA GLN A 106 -15.62 10.97 19.08
C GLN A 106 -15.12 9.96 18.04
N PHE A 107 -16.02 9.23 17.38
CA PHE A 107 -15.64 8.30 16.33
C PHE A 107 -14.95 8.99 15.15
N LEU A 108 -15.49 10.13 14.69
CA LEU A 108 -14.86 10.93 13.63
C LEU A 108 -13.46 11.41 14.03
N LYS A 109 -13.24 11.83 15.28
CA LYS A 109 -11.91 12.20 15.77
C LYS A 109 -10.95 11.01 15.74
N VAL A 110 -11.37 9.83 16.23
CA VAL A 110 -10.53 8.62 16.23
C VAL A 110 -10.21 8.18 14.81
N ALA A 111 -11.21 8.14 13.92
CA ALA A 111 -11.01 7.83 12.50
C ALA A 111 -10.08 8.84 11.82
N GLY A 112 -10.23 10.13 12.13
CA GLY A 112 -9.34 11.18 11.63
C GLY A 112 -7.89 10.99 12.06
N ILE A 113 -7.64 10.66 13.33
CA ILE A 113 -6.29 10.35 13.86
C ILE A 113 -5.71 9.13 13.14
N LEU A 114 -6.49 8.07 12.99
CA LEU A 114 -6.06 6.84 12.32
C LEU A 114 -5.69 7.10 10.85
N VAL A 115 -6.54 7.83 10.11
CA VAL A 115 -6.29 8.17 8.71
C VAL A 115 -5.08 9.11 8.57
N LEU A 116 -4.88 10.04 9.50
CA LEU A 116 -3.69 10.88 9.55
C LEU A 116 -2.43 10.04 9.70
N PHE A 117 -2.43 9.10 10.65
CA PHE A 117 -1.34 8.17 10.88
C PHE A 117 -1.03 7.35 9.61
N PHE A 118 -2.05 6.76 8.99
CA PHE A 118 -1.89 6.02 7.73
C PHE A 118 -1.35 6.91 6.60
N ALA A 119 -1.79 8.16 6.50
CA ALA A 119 -1.31 9.08 5.47
C ALA A 119 0.19 9.41 5.64
N VAL A 120 0.64 9.67 6.87
CA VAL A 120 2.06 9.90 7.18
C VAL A 120 2.87 8.62 6.99
N PHE A 121 2.33 7.46 7.35
CA PHE A 121 3.01 6.19 7.11
C PHE A 121 3.19 5.91 5.61
N ASN A 122 2.16 6.16 4.80
CA ASN A 122 2.24 5.99 3.34
C ASN A 122 3.23 6.96 2.70
N ILE A 123 3.24 8.23 3.12
CA ILE A 123 4.20 9.21 2.58
C ILE A 123 5.64 8.79 2.89
N ASN A 124 5.91 8.29 4.10
CA ASN A 124 7.22 7.79 4.48
C ASN A 124 7.65 6.59 3.61
N ASN A 125 6.75 5.63 3.39
CA ASN A 125 7.04 4.48 2.54
C ASN A 125 7.30 4.89 1.09
N GLN A 126 6.52 5.84 0.55
CA GLN A 126 6.70 6.35 -0.81
C GLN A 126 8.01 7.13 -0.97
N LEU A 127 8.39 7.94 0.03
CA LEU A 127 9.68 8.65 0.00
C LEU A 127 10.87 7.69 0.11
N ASN A 128 10.75 6.63 0.92
CA ASN A 128 11.77 5.59 1.03
C ASN A 128 11.97 4.84 -0.29
N VAL A 129 10.88 4.55 -1.02
CA VAL A 129 10.94 3.95 -2.37
C VAL A 129 11.62 4.88 -3.39
N LEU A 130 11.44 6.19 -3.25
CA LEU A 130 12.10 7.20 -4.09
C LEU A 130 13.57 7.47 -3.68
N GLY A 131 14.09 6.76 -2.67
CA GLY A 131 15.47 6.91 -2.18
C GLY A 131 15.72 8.18 -1.36
N ILE A 132 14.67 8.95 -1.05
CA ILE A 132 14.75 10.15 -0.22
C ILE A 132 14.34 9.75 1.20
N SER A 133 15.31 9.41 2.03
CA SER A 133 15.16 9.08 3.45
C SER A 133 14.87 10.32 4.31
N ALA A 134 13.91 11.17 3.91
CA ALA A 134 13.62 12.44 4.57
C ALA A 134 13.14 12.28 6.03
N PHE A 135 12.42 11.19 6.34
CA PHE A 135 11.85 10.99 7.69
C PHE A 135 12.66 10.07 8.61
N SER A 136 13.60 9.26 8.10
CA SER A 136 14.51 8.50 8.97
C SER A 136 15.44 9.44 9.74
N ASN A 137 15.78 10.59 9.16
CA ASN A 137 16.54 11.63 9.85
C ASN A 137 15.73 12.28 10.97
N PHE A 138 14.40 12.38 10.84
CA PHE A 138 13.54 12.96 11.87
C PHE A 138 13.30 12.01 13.04
N SER A 139 13.05 10.72 12.80
CA SER A 139 13.03 9.74 13.90
C SER A 139 14.38 9.64 14.59
N THR A 140 15.49 9.82 13.87
CA THR A 140 16.83 9.91 14.47
C THR A 140 16.95 11.15 15.38
N ILE A 141 16.29 12.27 15.09
CA ILE A 141 16.23 13.45 15.99
C ILE A 141 15.44 13.15 17.27
N PHE A 142 14.32 12.38 17.19
CA PHE A 142 13.57 11.96 18.39
C PHE A 142 14.20 10.78 19.14
N THR A 143 15.14 10.05 18.50
CA THR A 143 15.86 8.92 19.11
C THR A 143 17.31 9.29 19.49
N LYS A 144 17.77 10.53 19.21
CA LYS A 144 19.07 11.05 19.66
C LYS A 144 19.00 11.47 21.13
N GLN A 145 18.80 10.49 22.01
CA GLN A 145 19.33 10.54 23.36
C GLN A 145 20.20 9.28 23.54
N ASN A 146 21.52 9.50 23.41
CA ASN A 146 22.61 8.55 23.63
C ASN A 146 22.69 7.38 22.66
N LEU A 147 23.49 7.52 21.60
CA LEU A 147 24.43 6.51 21.12
C LEU A 147 25.47 7.24 20.25
N THR A 148 26.73 7.08 20.64
CA THR A 148 27.94 7.69 20.10
C THR A 148 28.04 7.52 18.58
N ASP A 149 27.97 8.63 17.85
CA ASP A 149 28.28 8.75 16.41
C ASP A 149 29.78 8.42 16.19
N ASN A 150 30.09 7.19 15.76
CA ASN A 150 31.36 6.90 15.10
C ASN A 150 31.18 7.13 13.60
N ASN A 151 31.64 8.30 13.17
CA ASN A 151 31.84 8.64 11.77
C ASN A 151 32.77 7.63 11.11
N ASN A 152 32.23 6.70 10.32
CA ASN A 152 32.98 6.06 9.25
C ASN A 152 32.38 6.50 7.91
N PRO A 153 33.11 7.27 7.09
CA PRO A 153 32.72 7.52 5.71
C PRO A 153 32.62 6.18 4.97
N ALA A 154 31.66 6.09 4.05
CA ALA A 154 31.30 4.92 3.27
C ALA A 154 32.55 4.12 2.82
N ASP A 155 32.76 2.97 3.47
CA ASP A 155 33.88 2.07 3.21
C ASP A 155 33.56 1.23 1.97
N ASP A 156 34.43 1.34 0.96
CA ASP A 156 34.48 0.54 -0.28
C ASP A 156 34.78 -0.96 -0.05
N LYS A 157 34.48 -1.49 1.15
CA LYS A 157 34.73 -2.87 1.57
C LYS A 157 33.57 -3.85 1.34
N ASP A 158 32.42 -3.37 0.86
CA ASP A 158 31.21 -4.17 0.69
C ASP A 158 30.95 -4.60 -0.78
N LEU A 159 31.98 -4.50 -1.62
CA LEU A 159 31.90 -4.94 -3.02
C LEU A 159 32.37 -6.40 -3.10
N PRO A 160 31.54 -7.33 -3.64
CA PRO A 160 31.95 -8.71 -3.78
C PRO A 160 33.22 -8.83 -4.66
N PRO A 161 34.13 -9.76 -4.34
CA PRO A 161 35.42 -9.87 -5.01
C PRO A 161 35.25 -10.17 -6.51
N ILE A 162 36.01 -9.47 -7.34
CA ILE A 162 36.08 -9.71 -8.78
C ILE A 162 37.05 -10.88 -8.99
N ILE A 163 36.53 -12.04 -9.39
CA ILE A 163 37.33 -13.23 -9.68
C ILE A 163 37.23 -13.47 -11.20
N ASN A 164 38.37 -13.48 -11.90
CA ASN A 164 38.45 -13.70 -13.36
C ASN A 164 37.68 -12.68 -14.22
N GLY A 165 37.70 -11.39 -13.85
CA GLY A 165 37.06 -10.32 -14.63
C GLY A 165 35.53 -10.32 -14.59
N GLN A 166 34.92 -11.23 -13.83
CA GLN A 166 33.48 -11.30 -13.57
C GLN A 166 33.19 -11.02 -12.10
N GLN A 167 32.17 -10.20 -11.82
CA GLN A 167 31.69 -9.95 -10.47
C GLN A 167 30.68 -11.03 -10.09
N ILE A 168 30.99 -11.85 -9.08
CA ILE A 168 30.09 -12.93 -8.62
C ILE A 168 29.19 -12.37 -7.52
N LEU A 169 27.88 -12.37 -7.78
CA LEU A 169 26.85 -12.02 -6.80
C LEU A 169 26.21 -13.29 -6.27
N LYS A 170 26.11 -13.44 -4.95
CA LYS A 170 25.41 -14.56 -4.32
C LYS A 170 24.15 -14.05 -3.62
N MET A 171 23.04 -14.75 -3.83
CA MET A 171 21.77 -14.44 -3.16
C MET A 171 21.05 -15.73 -2.76
N ASN A 172 20.57 -15.77 -1.53
CA ASN A 172 19.71 -16.83 -1.02
C ASN A 172 18.25 -16.41 -1.15
N ALA A 173 17.39 -17.36 -1.54
CA ALA A 173 15.96 -17.15 -1.65
C ALA A 173 15.22 -18.08 -0.70
N SER A 174 14.42 -17.50 0.19
CA SER A 174 13.61 -18.20 1.18
C SER A 174 12.12 -17.85 1.02
N ALA A 175 11.25 -18.53 1.77
CA ALA A 175 9.83 -18.19 1.87
C ALA A 175 9.58 -16.78 2.46
N THR A 176 10.55 -16.22 3.18
CA THR A 176 10.44 -14.90 3.82
C THR A 176 11.03 -13.76 2.99
N GLY A 177 11.78 -14.04 1.93
CA GLY A 177 12.34 -13.04 1.04
C GLY A 177 13.65 -13.45 0.35
N TYR A 178 14.41 -12.45 -0.08
CA TYR A 178 15.71 -12.60 -0.73
C TYR A 178 16.81 -11.95 0.12
N ASP A 179 17.93 -12.64 0.29
CA ASP A 179 19.08 -12.17 1.06
C ASP A 179 20.38 -12.31 0.27
N PRO A 180 21.15 -11.23 0.03
CA PRO A 180 20.89 -9.85 0.43
C PRO A 180 19.80 -9.19 -0.44
N ARG A 181 19.06 -8.24 0.15
CA ARG A 181 18.01 -7.46 -0.53
C ARG A 181 18.55 -6.47 -1.57
N TYR A 182 19.81 -6.08 -1.44
CA TYR A 182 20.47 -5.11 -2.31
C TYR A 182 21.79 -5.68 -2.81
N LEU A 183 21.96 -5.69 -4.13
CA LEU A 183 23.17 -6.14 -4.81
C LEU A 183 23.82 -4.93 -5.48
N LYS A 184 25.05 -4.60 -5.10
CA LYS A 184 25.82 -3.50 -5.70
C LYS A 184 26.71 -4.06 -6.81
N VAL A 185 26.55 -3.54 -8.03
CA VAL A 185 27.33 -3.94 -9.21
C VAL A 185 28.17 -2.78 -9.73
N ARG A 186 29.38 -3.07 -10.24
CA ARG A 186 30.16 -2.07 -10.97
C ARG A 186 29.65 -1.95 -12.40
N ALA A 187 29.46 -0.73 -12.87
CA ALA A 187 29.08 -0.48 -14.26
C ALA A 187 30.17 -1.02 -15.22
N ASN A 188 29.74 -1.60 -16.33
CA ASN A 188 30.61 -2.11 -17.40
C ASN A 188 31.50 -3.33 -17.04
N VAL A 189 31.20 -4.04 -15.95
CA VAL A 189 31.85 -5.32 -15.59
C VAL A 189 30.83 -6.46 -15.75
N PRO A 190 31.16 -7.58 -16.44
CA PRO A 190 30.25 -8.71 -16.56
C PRO A 190 29.96 -9.33 -15.18
N VAL A 191 28.69 -9.60 -14.89
CA VAL A 191 28.23 -10.08 -13.59
C VAL A 191 27.69 -11.51 -13.72
N ARG A 192 28.12 -12.39 -12.82
CA ARG A 192 27.54 -13.72 -12.64
C ARG A 192 26.69 -13.71 -11.38
N TRP A 193 25.39 -13.94 -11.52
CA TRP A 193 24.47 -14.00 -10.38
C TRP A 193 24.11 -15.44 -10.03
N GLU A 194 24.54 -15.88 -8.86
CA GLU A 194 24.28 -17.20 -8.29
C GLU A 194 23.17 -17.07 -7.25
N ILE A 195 22.07 -17.79 -7.49
CA ILE A 195 20.88 -17.73 -6.64
C ILE A 195 20.64 -19.11 -6.06
N THR A 196 20.76 -19.23 -4.74
CA THR A 196 20.51 -20.48 -4.01
C THR A 196 19.10 -20.47 -3.47
N ASP A 197 18.30 -21.46 -3.83
CA ASP A 197 16.98 -21.68 -3.21
C ASP A 197 17.15 -22.46 -1.90
N ILE A 198 16.70 -21.88 -0.79
CA ILE A 198 16.71 -22.50 0.55
C ILE A 198 15.28 -22.78 1.06
N GLY A 199 14.29 -22.80 0.17
CA GLY A 199 12.89 -23.05 0.48
C GLY A 199 12.00 -21.87 0.11
N THR A 200 11.89 -21.56 -1.19
CA THR A 200 10.97 -20.53 -1.71
C THR A 200 9.50 -20.92 -1.60
N GLY A 201 8.62 -19.92 -1.45
CA GLY A 201 7.19 -20.12 -1.29
C GLY A 201 6.39 -18.84 -1.60
N GLY A 202 5.22 -18.99 -2.21
CA GLY A 202 4.34 -17.88 -2.52
C GLY A 202 4.98 -16.84 -3.44
N CYS A 203 5.19 -15.62 -2.94
CA CYS A 203 5.72 -14.50 -3.71
C CYS A 203 7.20 -14.64 -4.11
N THR A 204 7.94 -15.61 -3.56
CA THR A 204 9.38 -15.79 -3.86
C THR A 204 9.69 -16.90 -4.88
N ASN A 205 8.65 -17.55 -5.42
CA ASN A 205 8.75 -18.69 -6.35
C ASN A 205 9.32 -18.34 -7.74
N ALA A 206 9.41 -17.06 -8.05
CA ALA A 206 9.81 -16.59 -9.37
C ALA A 206 10.68 -15.34 -9.25
N ILE A 207 11.72 -15.24 -10.09
CA ILE A 207 12.46 -13.99 -10.26
C ILE A 207 12.11 -13.42 -11.63
N ILE A 208 11.72 -12.15 -11.62
CA ILE A 208 11.37 -11.39 -12.82
C ILE A 208 12.19 -10.11 -12.81
N SER A 209 12.95 -9.85 -13.87
CA SER A 209 13.69 -8.60 -14.03
C SER A 209 13.65 -8.10 -15.47
N LYS A 210 12.80 -7.10 -15.74
CA LYS A 210 12.57 -6.56 -17.09
C LYS A 210 13.84 -5.97 -17.74
N SER A 211 14.81 -5.53 -16.95
CA SER A 211 16.02 -4.87 -17.45
C SER A 211 17.22 -5.82 -17.55
N LEU A 212 17.21 -6.94 -16.84
CA LEU A 212 18.36 -7.86 -16.77
C LEU A 212 18.18 -9.08 -17.68
N PHE A 213 16.96 -9.59 -17.82
CA PHE A 213 16.69 -10.76 -18.66
C PHE A 213 15.23 -10.78 -19.14
N SER A 214 15.00 -11.34 -20.32
CA SER A 214 13.64 -11.54 -20.85
C SER A 214 13.01 -12.79 -20.24
N GLY A 215 11.86 -12.65 -19.59
CA GLY A 215 11.07 -13.77 -19.08
C GLY A 215 11.04 -13.89 -17.55
N GLN A 216 10.52 -15.03 -17.08
CA GLN A 216 10.43 -15.41 -15.67
C GLN A 216 11.32 -16.63 -15.45
N ILE A 217 12.16 -16.58 -14.42
CA ILE A 217 12.93 -17.74 -13.98
C ILE A 217 12.15 -18.37 -12.84
N ASP A 218 11.46 -19.46 -13.13
CA ASP A 218 10.78 -20.28 -12.14
C ASP A 218 11.82 -21.03 -11.31
N LYS A 219 11.71 -20.89 -9.99
CA LYS A 219 12.55 -21.64 -9.06
C LYS A 219 11.85 -22.95 -8.78
N ALA A 220 12.25 -23.97 -9.52
CA ALA A 220 11.82 -25.34 -9.22
C ALA A 220 12.24 -25.68 -7.79
N GLN A 221 11.27 -26.15 -7.00
CA GLN A 221 11.52 -26.59 -5.64
C GLN A 221 12.68 -27.59 -5.62
N PRO A 222 13.63 -27.48 -4.67
CA PRO A 222 14.46 -28.63 -4.36
C PRO A 222 13.53 -29.74 -3.83
N ASN A 223 13.53 -30.89 -4.50
CA ASN A 223 12.96 -32.12 -3.95
C ASN A 223 13.58 -32.45 -2.59
#